data_AF-U1KND6-F1
#
_entry.id   AF-U1KND6-F1
#
_cell.length_a   1.000
_cell.length_b   1.000
_cell.length_c   1.000
_cell.angle_alpha   90.00
_cell.angle_beta   90.00
_cell.angle_gamma   90.00
#
_symmetry.space_group_name_H-M   'P 1'
#
loop_
_entity.id
_entity.type
_entity.pdbx_description
1 polymer ?
#
loop_
_entity_poly.entity_id
_entity_poly.type
_entity_poly.pdbx_seq_one_letter_code
_entity_poly.pdbx_strand_id
1 'polypeptide(L)'
;MSYSKNATMFTVTFIVFLSVFYLSQTYQIKNDIEKQASQVVTRVALDINTLPIADPFFSYSGNTAVVESYVNKINKVLEKQAARIQLLNISIEQANSHDNILVQKLVDAHRDVYVSFIIQEQHLKSAYIVPLILALLNTAFYSWVNNAVARTRASRPEQKEKVEQPKKLVIDLYTKTIMLNSRKQDAVKLANKPLCFYLALVEYCESHPDVVLNQNKDVPDELIDIADKYFHRLITLGHTIRKRPNFSSSLEKTLSEIRAALDDIMAEHAELKTKYYPPKAHGEGSRSKIHSYGLANIGLIDIELIGK
;
A
#
# COMPACT_ATOMS: atom_id res chain seq x y z
N MET A 1 -21.24 -7.60 -13.44
CA MET A 1 -20.08 -6.66 -13.38
C MET A 1 -18.76 -7.31 -12.95
N SER A 2 -18.75 -8.30 -12.03
CA SER A 2 -17.49 -8.96 -11.57
C SER A 2 -16.74 -9.76 -12.67
N TYR A 3 -17.46 -10.52 -13.50
CA TYR A 3 -16.86 -11.31 -14.59
C TYR A 3 -16.12 -10.48 -15.63
N SER A 4 -16.65 -9.30 -15.98
CA SER A 4 -15.99 -8.38 -16.91
C SER A 4 -14.66 -7.87 -16.35
N LYS A 5 -14.57 -7.58 -15.04
CA LYS A 5 -13.32 -7.13 -14.40
C LYS A 5 -12.26 -8.22 -14.38
N ASN A 6 -12.63 -9.46 -14.10
CA ASN A 6 -11.70 -10.59 -14.10
C ASN A 6 -11.20 -10.91 -15.52
N ALA A 7 -12.07 -10.80 -16.54
CA ALA A 7 -11.68 -10.98 -17.94
C ALA A 7 -10.68 -9.90 -18.39
N THR A 8 -10.91 -8.62 -18.05
CA THR A 8 -9.97 -7.53 -18.35
C THR A 8 -8.63 -7.71 -17.63
N MET A 9 -8.65 -8.14 -16.36
CA MET A 9 -7.41 -8.40 -15.62
C MET A 9 -6.61 -9.55 -16.25
N PHE A 10 -7.31 -10.62 -16.65
CA PHE A 10 -6.68 -11.75 -17.34
C PHE A 10 -6.03 -11.30 -18.66
N THR A 11 -6.75 -10.57 -19.51
CA THR A 11 -6.22 -10.16 -20.82
C THR A 11 -4.99 -9.26 -20.68
N VAL A 12 -5.04 -8.27 -19.78
CA VAL A 12 -3.89 -7.38 -19.51
C VAL A 12 -2.69 -8.18 -19.02
N THR A 13 -2.90 -9.04 -18.02
CA THR A 13 -1.81 -9.84 -17.42
C THR A 13 -1.24 -10.84 -18.42
N PHE A 14 -2.09 -11.46 -19.25
CA PHE A 14 -1.68 -12.38 -20.30
C PHE A 14 -0.81 -11.69 -21.36
N ILE A 15 -1.20 -10.51 -21.83
CA ILE A 15 -0.41 -9.74 -22.80
C ILE A 15 0.97 -9.39 -22.22
N VAL A 16 1.02 -8.96 -20.96
CA VAL A 16 2.29 -8.63 -20.29
C VAL A 16 3.18 -9.87 -20.19
N PHE A 17 2.66 -10.99 -19.69
CA PHE A 17 3.46 -12.22 -19.58
C PHE A 17 3.87 -12.78 -20.93
N LEU A 18 3.01 -12.72 -21.94
CA LEU A 18 3.35 -13.14 -23.30
C LEU A 18 4.49 -12.31 -23.88
N SER A 19 4.45 -10.99 -23.68
CA SER A 19 5.47 -10.06 -24.18
C SER A 19 6.81 -10.30 -23.51
N VAL A 20 6.83 -10.40 -22.17
CA VAL A 20 8.05 -10.68 -21.40
C VAL A 20 8.64 -12.04 -21.78
N PHE A 21 7.79 -13.05 -21.92
CA PHE A 21 8.23 -14.40 -22.28
C PHE A 21 8.80 -14.46 -23.70
N TYR A 22 8.17 -13.78 -24.66
CA TYR A 22 8.67 -13.67 -26.03
C TYR A 22 10.07 -13.04 -26.04
N LEU A 23 10.22 -11.86 -25.42
CA LEU A 23 11.50 -11.16 -25.34
C LEU A 23 12.57 -12.01 -24.65
N SER A 24 12.21 -12.69 -23.56
CA SER A 24 13.12 -13.57 -22.83
C SER A 24 13.58 -14.75 -23.68
N GLN A 25 12.68 -15.43 -24.41
CA GLN A 25 13.10 -16.50 -25.31
C GLN A 25 14.00 -15.98 -26.42
N THR A 26 13.68 -14.85 -27.05
CA THR A 26 14.51 -14.26 -28.11
C THR A 26 15.92 -13.95 -27.60
N TYR A 27 16.01 -13.37 -26.40
CA TYR A 27 17.29 -13.07 -25.77
C TYR A 27 18.09 -14.35 -25.48
N GLN A 28 17.47 -15.35 -24.87
CA GLN A 28 18.13 -16.62 -24.54
C GLN A 28 18.59 -17.37 -25.79
N ILE A 29 17.77 -17.41 -26.85
CA ILE A 29 18.14 -18.03 -28.12
C ILE A 29 19.40 -17.38 -28.70
N LYS A 30 19.47 -16.05 -28.73
CA LYS A 30 20.65 -15.32 -29.24
C LYS A 30 21.89 -15.58 -28.38
N ASN A 31 21.75 -15.51 -27.06
CA ASN A 31 22.84 -15.75 -26.13
C ASN A 31 23.38 -17.18 -26.22
N ASP A 32 22.49 -18.18 -26.36
CA ASP A 32 22.87 -19.58 -26.54
C ASP A 32 23.63 -19.79 -27.85
N ILE A 33 23.15 -19.20 -28.95
CA ILE A 33 23.83 -19.24 -30.26
C ILE A 33 25.24 -18.64 -30.16
N GLU A 34 25.37 -17.44 -29.57
CA GLU A 34 26.65 -16.76 -29.43
C GLU A 34 27.64 -17.56 -28.56
N LYS A 35 27.16 -18.07 -27.42
CA LYS A 35 27.97 -18.88 -26.51
C LYS A 35 28.41 -20.19 -27.16
N GLN A 36 27.51 -20.91 -27.84
CA GLN A 36 27.84 -22.15 -28.54
C GLN A 36 28.83 -21.90 -29.67
N ALA A 37 28.63 -20.83 -30.45
CA ALA A 37 29.53 -20.46 -31.54
C ALA A 37 30.93 -20.13 -31.00
N SER A 38 31.02 -19.33 -29.93
CA SER A 38 32.28 -18.99 -29.27
C SER A 38 33.01 -20.22 -28.72
N GLN A 39 32.28 -21.19 -28.15
CA GLN A 39 32.85 -22.46 -27.70
C GLN A 39 33.44 -23.27 -28.86
N VAL A 40 32.72 -23.36 -29.99
CA VAL A 40 33.22 -24.04 -31.19
C VAL A 40 34.42 -23.30 -31.77
N VAL A 41 34.39 -21.98 -31.88
CA VAL A 41 35.53 -21.18 -32.34
C VAL A 41 36.74 -21.38 -31.46
N THR A 42 36.58 -21.37 -30.14
CA THR A 42 37.67 -21.66 -29.19
C THR A 42 38.26 -23.05 -29.42
N ARG A 43 37.41 -24.06 -29.68
CA ARG A 43 37.86 -25.41 -29.99
C ARG A 43 38.61 -25.47 -31.32
N VAL A 44 38.08 -24.82 -32.36
CA VAL A 44 38.74 -24.71 -33.67
C VAL A 44 40.07 -24.00 -33.55
N ALA A 45 40.18 -22.97 -32.72
CA ALA A 45 41.42 -22.25 -32.46
C ALA A 45 42.51 -23.16 -31.88
N LEU A 46 42.16 -24.07 -30.98
CA LEU A 46 43.11 -25.03 -30.41
C LEU A 46 43.58 -26.05 -31.45
N ASP A 47 42.71 -26.45 -32.37
CA ASP A 47 42.99 -27.47 -33.37
C ASP A 47 43.50 -26.87 -34.70
N ILE A 48 43.58 -25.54 -34.84
CA ILE A 48 43.78 -24.83 -36.12
C ILE A 48 45.06 -25.21 -36.84
N ASN A 49 46.15 -25.40 -36.10
CA ASN A 49 47.46 -25.76 -36.65
C ASN A 49 47.52 -27.19 -37.18
N THR A 50 46.56 -28.03 -36.81
CA THR A 50 46.45 -29.42 -37.29
C THR A 50 45.50 -29.57 -38.48
N LEU A 51 44.69 -28.54 -38.77
CA LEU A 51 43.70 -28.58 -39.82
C LEU A 51 44.33 -28.18 -41.18
N PRO A 52 44.26 -29.06 -42.19
CA PRO A 52 44.80 -28.77 -43.53
C PRO A 52 43.85 -27.89 -44.33
N ILE A 53 43.68 -26.64 -43.91
CA ILE A 53 42.83 -25.63 -44.57
C ILE A 53 43.55 -25.12 -45.82
N ALA A 54 42.81 -24.93 -46.92
CA ALA A 54 43.36 -24.37 -48.15
C ALA A 54 43.86 -22.93 -47.91
N ASP A 55 45.05 -22.63 -48.43
CA ASP A 55 45.69 -21.33 -48.29
C ASP A 55 46.09 -20.75 -49.66
N PRO A 56 45.32 -19.76 -50.16
CA PRO A 56 45.62 -19.10 -51.42
C PRO A 56 47.00 -18.42 -51.44
N PHE A 57 47.50 -17.93 -50.30
CA PHE A 57 48.81 -17.27 -50.24
C PHE A 57 49.96 -18.24 -50.49
N PHE A 58 49.83 -19.49 -50.06
CA PHE A 58 50.85 -20.53 -50.24
C PHE A 58 50.55 -21.47 -51.42
N SER A 59 49.54 -21.19 -52.25
CA SER A 59 49.06 -22.10 -53.31
C SER A 59 48.76 -23.51 -52.79
N TYR A 60 48.37 -23.62 -51.52
CA TYR A 60 48.10 -24.89 -50.87
C TYR A 60 46.61 -25.19 -50.97
N SER A 61 46.24 -26.24 -51.70
CA SER A 61 44.83 -26.60 -51.92
C SER A 61 44.12 -27.20 -50.70
N GLY A 62 44.85 -27.44 -49.60
CA GLY A 62 44.29 -28.07 -48.40
C GLY A 62 43.92 -29.54 -48.58
N ASN A 63 43.31 -30.12 -47.56
CA ASN A 63 42.67 -31.43 -47.63
C ASN A 63 41.21 -31.32 -47.14
N THR A 64 40.31 -31.14 -48.11
CA THR A 64 38.87 -30.92 -47.87
C THR A 64 38.22 -32.09 -47.13
N ALA A 65 38.62 -33.34 -47.41
CA ALA A 65 38.05 -34.51 -46.77
C ALA A 65 38.36 -34.57 -45.25
N VAL A 66 39.55 -34.14 -44.84
CA VAL A 66 39.93 -34.07 -43.41
C VAL A 66 39.16 -32.96 -42.71
N VAL A 67 39.01 -31.80 -43.35
CA VAL A 67 38.23 -30.67 -42.81
C VAL A 67 36.75 -31.07 -42.67
N GLU A 68 36.17 -31.71 -43.68
CA GLU A 68 34.79 -32.21 -43.63
C GLU A 68 34.57 -33.25 -42.52
N SER A 69 35.51 -34.18 -42.36
CA SER A 69 35.47 -35.17 -41.26
C SER A 69 35.53 -34.50 -39.88
N TYR A 70 36.35 -33.46 -39.74
CA TYR A 70 36.42 -32.65 -38.53
C TYR A 70 35.11 -31.90 -38.25
N VAL A 71 34.54 -31.25 -39.26
CA VAL A 71 33.23 -30.58 -39.18
C VAL A 71 32.14 -31.57 -38.76
N ASN A 72 32.10 -32.75 -39.37
CA ASN A 72 31.17 -33.82 -39.02
C ASN A 72 31.35 -34.32 -37.58
N LYS A 73 32.59 -34.39 -37.08
CA LYS A 73 32.87 -34.77 -35.69
C LYS A 73 32.31 -33.74 -34.71
N ILE A 74 32.48 -32.45 -34.99
CA ILE A 74 31.90 -31.37 -34.18
C ILE A 74 30.37 -31.41 -34.23
N ASN A 75 29.79 -31.52 -35.44
CA ASN A 75 28.34 -31.55 -35.62
C ASN A 75 27.69 -32.72 -34.88
N LYS A 76 28.33 -33.89 -34.82
CA LYS A 76 27.85 -35.02 -33.99
C LYS A 76 27.78 -34.70 -32.50
N VAL A 77 28.68 -33.86 -31.99
CA VAL A 77 28.65 -33.42 -30.58
C VAL A 77 27.56 -32.38 -30.38
N LEU A 78 27.46 -31.41 -31.30
CA LEU A 78 26.43 -30.37 -31.29
C LEU A 78 25.02 -30.97 -31.34
N GLU A 79 24.80 -31.97 -32.19
CA GLU A 79 23.54 -32.69 -32.31
C GLU A 79 23.17 -33.42 -31.01
N LYS A 80 24.14 -34.11 -30.38
CA LYS A 80 23.94 -34.76 -29.07
C LYS A 80 23.58 -33.77 -27.96
N GLN A 81 24.03 -32.52 -28.07
CA GLN A 81 23.73 -31.45 -27.13
C GLN A 81 22.45 -30.69 -27.48
N ALA A 82 21.75 -31.06 -28.56
CA ALA A 82 20.63 -30.30 -29.11
C ALA A 82 20.98 -28.81 -29.31
N ALA A 83 22.20 -28.55 -29.79
CA ALA A 83 22.70 -27.21 -30.03
C ALA A 83 21.88 -26.50 -31.12
N ARG A 84 21.85 -25.17 -31.06
CA ARG A 84 21.12 -24.31 -32.01
C ARG A 84 21.97 -23.90 -33.20
N ILE A 85 23.18 -24.44 -33.29
CA ILE A 85 24.15 -24.14 -34.33
C ILE A 85 24.61 -25.43 -35.01
N GLN A 86 24.95 -25.32 -36.29
CA GLN A 86 25.66 -26.36 -37.03
C GLN A 86 26.87 -25.73 -37.70
N LEU A 87 28.04 -26.34 -37.54
CA LEU A 87 29.26 -25.90 -38.20
C LEU A 87 29.16 -26.22 -39.69
N LEU A 88 29.27 -25.20 -40.53
CA LEU A 88 29.17 -25.32 -41.99
C LEU A 88 30.56 -25.47 -42.62
N ASN A 89 31.45 -24.51 -42.36
CA ASN A 89 32.77 -24.47 -42.97
C ASN A 89 33.78 -23.70 -42.13
N ILE A 90 35.07 -23.99 -42.37
CA ILE A 90 36.23 -23.27 -41.85
C ILE A 90 37.08 -22.87 -43.06
N SER A 91 37.18 -21.57 -43.34
CA SER A 91 37.85 -21.04 -44.53
C SER A 91 38.66 -19.80 -44.24
N ILE A 92 39.67 -19.51 -45.06
CA ILE A 92 40.44 -18.24 -44.99
C ILE A 92 39.67 -17.11 -45.71
N GLU A 93 38.81 -17.47 -46.66
CA GLU A 93 37.93 -16.51 -47.32
C GLU A 93 36.70 -16.22 -46.46
N GLN A 94 36.35 -14.94 -46.36
CA GLN A 94 35.15 -14.50 -45.67
C GLN A 94 33.91 -14.90 -46.47
N ALA A 95 33.08 -15.75 -45.88
CA ALA A 95 31.76 -16.01 -46.42
C ALA A 95 30.84 -14.79 -46.20
N ASN A 96 29.98 -14.52 -47.18
CA ASN A 96 28.93 -13.51 -47.03
C ASN A 96 27.97 -13.94 -45.92
N SER A 97 27.82 -13.12 -44.87
CA SER A 97 26.76 -13.33 -43.88
C SER A 97 25.41 -13.17 -44.56
N HIS A 98 24.59 -14.21 -44.47
CA HIS A 98 23.21 -14.24 -44.94
C HIS A 98 22.27 -14.55 -43.78
N ASP A 99 20.96 -14.40 -43.99
CA ASP A 99 19.96 -14.83 -43.02
C ASP A 99 20.20 -16.31 -42.62
N ASN A 100 20.34 -16.54 -41.32
CA ASN A 100 20.70 -17.82 -40.69
C ASN A 100 22.17 -18.27 -40.80
N ILE A 101 23.08 -17.45 -41.33
CA ILE A 101 24.53 -17.74 -41.35
C ILE A 101 25.27 -16.76 -40.44
N LEU A 102 25.81 -17.30 -39.35
CA LEU A 102 26.70 -16.58 -38.44
C LEU A 102 28.15 -16.86 -38.84
N VAL A 103 28.91 -15.81 -39.14
CA VAL A 103 30.34 -15.91 -39.44
C VAL A 103 31.13 -15.31 -38.28
N GLN A 104 32.02 -16.09 -37.69
CA GLN A 104 32.95 -15.61 -36.65
C GLN A 104 34.38 -15.65 -37.16
N LYS A 105 35.10 -14.56 -36.90
CA LYS A 105 36.51 -14.43 -37.26
C LYS A 105 37.38 -14.95 -36.12
N LEU A 106 38.24 -15.91 -36.44
CA LEU A 106 39.37 -16.31 -35.62
C LEU A 106 40.60 -15.53 -36.10
N VAL A 107 41.11 -14.66 -35.23
CA VAL A 107 42.35 -13.92 -35.49
C VAL A 107 43.51 -14.77 -34.99
N ASP A 108 44.31 -15.29 -35.92
CA ASP A 108 45.60 -15.91 -35.62
C ASP A 108 46.74 -14.94 -35.99
N ALA A 109 47.93 -15.12 -35.41
CA ALA A 109 49.07 -14.24 -35.62
C ALA A 109 49.57 -14.19 -37.08
N HIS A 110 49.17 -15.18 -37.89
CA HIS A 110 49.66 -15.37 -39.25
C HIS A 110 48.57 -15.31 -40.33
N ARG A 111 47.30 -15.50 -39.97
CA ARG A 111 46.17 -15.52 -40.92
C ARG A 111 44.83 -15.31 -40.23
N ASP A 112 43.89 -14.75 -40.98
CA ASP A 112 42.50 -14.65 -40.55
C ASP A 112 41.74 -15.90 -41.01
N VAL A 113 41.12 -16.61 -40.07
CA VAL A 113 40.30 -17.79 -40.36
C VAL A 113 38.86 -17.50 -40.00
N TYR A 114 37.94 -17.76 -40.92
CA TYR A 114 36.51 -17.58 -40.74
C TYR A 114 35.83 -18.92 -40.47
N VAL A 115 35.03 -18.95 -39.41
CA VAL A 115 34.21 -20.10 -39.02
C VAL A 115 32.75 -19.75 -39.26
N SER A 116 32.10 -20.51 -40.13
CA SER A 116 30.71 -20.26 -40.54
C SER A 116 29.76 -21.26 -39.90
N PHE A 117 28.64 -20.77 -39.38
CA PHE A 117 27.61 -21.56 -38.71
C PHE A 117 26.24 -21.35 -39.35
N ILE A 118 25.45 -22.40 -39.43
CA ILE A 118 23.99 -22.32 -39.64
C ILE A 118 23.35 -22.20 -38.26
N ILE A 119 22.47 -21.21 -38.07
CA ILE A 119 21.80 -20.96 -36.79
C ILE A 119 20.29 -21.31 -36.84
N GLN A 120 19.76 -21.78 -35.72
CA GLN A 120 18.34 -22.09 -35.54
C GLN A 120 17.69 -21.16 -34.51
N GLU A 121 17.08 -20.08 -35.00
CA GLU A 121 16.38 -19.06 -34.18
C GLU A 121 14.93 -19.44 -33.81
N GLN A 122 14.54 -20.70 -34.04
CA GLN A 122 13.16 -21.12 -33.80
C GLN A 122 12.83 -21.15 -32.31
N HIS A 123 11.73 -20.49 -31.95
CA HIS A 123 11.16 -20.54 -30.62
C HIS A 123 10.54 -21.90 -30.31
N LEU A 124 10.60 -22.29 -29.04
CA LEU A 124 9.92 -23.48 -28.55
C LEU A 124 8.42 -23.17 -28.38
N LYS A 125 7.61 -23.53 -29.39
CA LYS A 125 6.16 -23.26 -29.44
C LYS A 125 5.40 -23.84 -28.24
N SER A 126 5.79 -25.02 -27.76
CA SER A 126 5.16 -25.67 -26.60
C SER A 126 5.34 -24.87 -25.30
N ALA A 127 6.43 -24.11 -25.18
CA ALA A 127 6.72 -23.36 -23.96
C ALA A 127 5.83 -22.11 -23.78
N TYR A 128 5.11 -21.68 -24.84
CA TYR A 128 4.14 -20.59 -24.74
C TYR A 128 2.88 -20.93 -23.90
N ILE A 129 2.71 -22.18 -23.47
CA ILE A 129 1.70 -22.54 -22.47
C ILE A 129 1.99 -21.92 -21.09
N VAL A 130 3.26 -21.63 -20.79
CA VAL A 130 3.70 -21.08 -19.49
C VAL A 130 3.08 -19.72 -19.19
N PRO A 131 3.15 -18.69 -20.06
CA PRO A 131 2.49 -17.40 -19.80
C PRO A 131 0.96 -17.52 -19.67
N LEU A 132 0.32 -18.48 -20.36
CA LEU A 132 -1.12 -18.75 -20.20
C LEU A 132 -1.43 -19.25 -18.79
N ILE A 133 -0.70 -20.26 -18.31
CA ILE A 133 -0.88 -20.82 -16.96
C ILE A 133 -0.64 -19.74 -15.90
N LEU A 134 0.42 -18.94 -16.06
CA LEU A 134 0.73 -17.84 -15.13
C LEU A 134 -0.39 -16.79 -15.10
N ALA A 135 -0.96 -16.43 -16.24
CA ALA A 135 -2.08 -15.49 -16.30
C ALA A 135 -3.34 -16.05 -15.62
N LEU A 136 -3.64 -17.33 -15.84
CA LEU A 136 -4.75 -18.01 -15.16
C LEU A 136 -4.57 -18.05 -13.64
N LEU A 137 -3.38 -18.43 -13.16
CA LEU A 137 -3.06 -18.45 -11.73
C LEU A 137 -3.16 -17.05 -11.11
N ASN A 138 -2.64 -16.02 -11.79
CA ASN A 138 -2.72 -14.64 -11.32
C ASN A 138 -4.18 -14.18 -11.20
N THR A 139 -5.01 -14.52 -12.20
CA THR A 139 -6.43 -14.15 -12.21
C THR A 139 -7.22 -14.91 -11.13
N ALA A 140 -6.92 -16.19 -10.93
CA ALA A 140 -7.52 -17.00 -9.87
C ALA A 140 -7.15 -16.45 -8.48
N PHE A 141 -5.88 -16.10 -8.27
CA PHE A 141 -5.41 -15.48 -7.05
C PHE A 141 -6.07 -14.11 -6.81
N TYR A 142 -6.13 -13.25 -7.81
CA TYR A 142 -6.80 -11.96 -7.74
C TYR A 142 -8.29 -12.12 -7.39
N SER A 143 -8.99 -13.05 -8.05
CA SER A 143 -10.39 -13.32 -7.74
C SER A 143 -10.56 -13.91 -6.34
N TRP A 144 -9.65 -14.75 -5.87
CA TRP A 144 -9.68 -15.31 -4.52
C TRP A 144 -9.52 -14.21 -3.46
N VAL A 145 -8.53 -13.33 -3.62
CA VAL A 145 -8.32 -12.18 -2.72
C VAL A 145 -9.53 -11.25 -2.73
N ASN A 146 -10.06 -10.91 -3.91
CA ASN A 146 -11.24 -10.05 -3.99
C ASN A 146 -12.47 -10.68 -3.36
N ASN A 147 -12.68 -11.99 -3.54
CA ASN A 147 -13.76 -12.71 -2.89
C ASN A 147 -13.57 -12.81 -1.38
N ALA A 148 -12.34 -13.00 -0.90
CA ALA A 148 -12.02 -12.99 0.52
C ALA A 148 -12.30 -11.61 1.14
N VAL A 149 -11.86 -10.53 0.50
CA VAL A 149 -12.13 -9.16 0.93
C VAL A 149 -13.63 -8.85 0.87
N ALA A 150 -14.34 -9.28 -0.18
CA ALA A 150 -15.79 -9.11 -0.29
C ALA A 150 -16.53 -9.87 0.80
N ARG A 151 -16.11 -11.10 1.14
CA ARG A 151 -16.66 -11.88 2.27
C ARG A 151 -16.38 -11.19 3.59
N THR A 152 -15.19 -10.65 3.82
CA THR A 152 -14.88 -9.87 5.03
C THR A 152 -15.69 -8.58 5.09
N ARG A 153 -15.97 -7.93 3.95
CA ARG A 153 -16.84 -6.74 3.87
C ARG A 153 -18.33 -7.04 4.02
N ALA A 154 -18.78 -8.23 3.62
CA ALA A 154 -20.16 -8.69 3.78
C ALA A 154 -20.41 -9.33 5.16
N SER A 155 -19.37 -9.89 5.77
CA SER A 155 -19.38 -10.41 7.16
C SER A 155 -19.05 -9.32 8.18
N ARG A 156 -18.43 -8.22 7.74
CA ARG A 156 -18.56 -6.95 8.44
C ARG A 156 -20.06 -6.70 8.47
N PRO A 157 -20.67 -6.55 9.66
CA PRO A 157 -22.09 -6.29 9.72
C PRO A 157 -22.35 -5.13 8.76
N GLU A 158 -23.21 -5.36 7.76
CA GLU A 158 -23.93 -4.27 7.14
C GLU A 158 -24.35 -3.38 8.31
N GLN A 159 -24.22 -2.07 8.18
CA GLN A 159 -25.04 -1.19 9.00
C GLN A 159 -26.48 -1.60 8.67
N LYS A 160 -26.98 -2.61 9.40
CA LYS A 160 -28.39 -2.83 9.66
C LYS A 160 -28.92 -1.45 9.91
N GLU A 161 -29.99 -1.10 9.21
CA GLU A 161 -30.80 0.09 9.45
C GLU A 161 -30.52 0.60 10.84
N LYS A 162 -29.89 1.78 10.88
CA LYS A 162 -29.46 2.48 12.06
C LYS A 162 -30.60 2.45 13.06
N VAL A 163 -30.66 1.43 13.90
CA VAL A 163 -31.32 1.50 15.19
C VAL A 163 -30.53 2.60 15.84
N GLU A 164 -31.15 3.78 15.89
CA GLU A 164 -30.54 5.01 16.34
C GLU A 164 -30.09 4.78 17.77
N GLN A 165 -28.86 4.31 17.93
CA GLN A 165 -28.21 4.28 19.23
C GLN A 165 -28.25 5.74 19.69
N PRO A 166 -28.75 6.01 20.92
CA PRO A 166 -28.89 7.38 21.39
C PRO A 166 -27.54 8.08 21.20
N LYS A 167 -27.56 9.25 20.57
CA LYS A 167 -26.35 10.04 20.28
C LYS A 167 -25.73 10.48 21.61
N LYS A 168 -24.81 9.67 22.13
CA LYS A 168 -24.06 9.92 23.37
C LYS A 168 -22.84 10.79 23.10
N LEU A 169 -22.54 11.66 24.06
CA LEU A 169 -21.35 12.49 24.05
C LEU A 169 -20.19 11.67 24.64
N VAL A 170 -19.11 11.51 23.89
CA VAL A 170 -17.90 10.81 24.33
C VAL A 170 -16.85 11.86 24.69
N ILE A 171 -16.32 11.77 25.90
CA ILE A 171 -15.25 12.64 26.39
C ILE A 171 -14.03 11.77 26.66
N ASP A 172 -12.93 12.04 25.97
CA ASP A 172 -11.68 11.31 26.12
C ASP A 172 -10.64 12.16 26.87
N LEU A 173 -10.27 11.72 28.07
CA LEU A 173 -9.29 12.38 28.92
C LEU A 173 -7.85 12.19 28.43
N TYR A 174 -7.53 11.12 27.69
CA TYR A 174 -6.19 10.88 27.13
C TYR A 174 -5.86 11.83 25.96
N THR A 175 -6.86 12.21 25.19
CA THR A 175 -6.69 13.10 24.04
C THR A 175 -7.24 14.51 24.29
N LYS A 176 -7.97 14.70 25.40
CA LYS A 176 -8.69 15.93 25.79
C LYS A 176 -9.68 16.38 24.73
N THR A 177 -10.37 15.42 24.12
CA THR A 177 -11.36 15.68 23.08
C THR A 177 -12.77 15.35 23.53
N ILE A 178 -13.72 16.12 23.02
CA ILE A 178 -15.15 15.79 23.04
C ILE A 178 -15.55 15.38 21.62
N MET A 179 -16.37 14.35 21.49
CA MET A 179 -16.92 13.87 20.22
C MET A 179 -18.29 13.23 20.42
N LEU A 180 -19.07 13.08 19.35
CA LEU A 180 -20.27 12.24 19.37
C LEU A 180 -19.89 10.79 19.03
N ASN A 181 -20.49 9.82 19.70
CA ASN A 181 -20.23 8.39 19.42
C ASN A 181 -20.46 8.04 17.93
N SER A 182 -21.44 8.70 17.29
CA SER A 182 -21.73 8.54 15.86
C SER A 182 -20.72 9.18 14.92
N ARG A 183 -19.87 10.11 15.39
CA ARG A 183 -18.88 10.85 14.58
C ARG A 183 -17.56 11.04 15.32
N LYS A 184 -16.74 9.98 15.37
CA LYS A 184 -15.39 10.04 15.95
C LYS A 184 -14.40 10.94 15.19
N GLN A 185 -14.72 11.35 13.97
CA GLN A 185 -13.86 12.19 13.14
C GLN A 185 -13.96 13.69 13.49
N ASP A 186 -15.04 14.12 14.13
CA ASP A 186 -15.31 15.52 14.49
C ASP A 186 -14.85 15.83 15.93
N ALA A 187 -13.69 15.30 16.32
CA ALA A 187 -13.17 15.43 17.68
C ALA A 187 -12.68 16.86 17.96
N VAL A 188 -13.30 17.55 18.90
CA VAL A 188 -12.89 18.91 19.28
C VAL A 188 -12.06 18.87 20.56
N LYS A 189 -10.86 19.45 20.52
CA LYS A 189 -9.97 19.56 21.68
C LYS A 189 -10.41 20.70 22.58
N LEU A 190 -10.52 20.43 23.87
CA LEU A 190 -10.78 21.45 24.89
C LEU A 190 -9.54 21.76 25.73
N ALA A 191 -9.48 22.99 26.23
CA ALA A 191 -8.52 23.37 27.25
C ALA A 191 -8.85 22.68 28.60
N ASN A 192 -7.84 22.48 29.44
CA ASN A 192 -7.95 21.69 30.67
C ASN A 192 -9.04 22.22 31.62
N LYS A 193 -9.12 23.55 31.81
CA LYS A 193 -10.09 24.18 32.72
C LYS A 193 -11.55 23.97 32.23
N PRO A 194 -11.91 24.33 30.98
CA PRO A 194 -13.22 24.00 30.41
C PRO A 194 -13.59 22.52 30.46
N LEU A 195 -12.65 21.63 30.15
CA LEU A 195 -12.88 20.18 30.13
C LEU A 195 -13.23 19.64 31.53
N CYS A 196 -12.39 19.94 32.52
CA CYS A 196 -12.63 19.54 33.92
C CYS A 196 -13.93 20.12 34.46
N PHE A 197 -14.19 21.40 34.17
CA PHE A 197 -15.39 22.08 34.63
C PHE A 197 -16.66 21.48 34.02
N TYR A 198 -16.64 21.15 32.72
CA TYR A 198 -17.79 20.55 32.06
C TYR A 198 -18.11 19.15 32.62
N LEU A 199 -17.09 18.32 32.84
CA LEU A 199 -17.28 16.99 33.45
C LEU A 199 -17.84 17.10 34.87
N ALA A 200 -17.35 18.05 35.65
CA ALA A 200 -17.89 18.31 36.97
C ALA A 200 -19.32 18.82 36.93
N LEU A 201 -19.65 19.70 35.98
CA LEU A 201 -21.00 20.22 35.80
C LEU A 201 -21.99 19.09 35.46
N VAL A 202 -21.60 18.13 34.63
CA VAL A 202 -22.42 16.95 34.31
C VAL A 202 -22.68 16.11 35.56
N GLU A 203 -21.62 15.72 36.28
CA GLU A 203 -21.72 14.84 37.46
C GLU A 203 -22.48 15.53 38.61
N TYR A 204 -22.29 16.85 38.76
CA TYR A 204 -23.02 17.65 39.73
C TYR A 204 -24.51 17.79 39.37
N CYS A 205 -24.85 18.08 38.11
CA CYS A 205 -26.25 18.21 37.69
C CYS A 205 -27.01 16.87 37.67
N GLU A 206 -26.32 15.74 37.49
CA GLU A 206 -26.95 14.42 37.64
C GLU A 206 -27.29 14.12 39.11
N SER A 207 -26.37 14.40 40.03
CA SER A 207 -26.61 14.21 41.46
C SER A 207 -27.62 15.21 42.06
N HIS A 208 -27.77 16.37 41.41
CA HIS A 208 -28.64 17.46 41.87
C HIS A 208 -29.51 18.03 40.73
N PRO A 209 -30.52 17.29 40.24
CA PRO A 209 -31.29 17.66 39.05
C PRO A 209 -32.13 18.93 39.21
N ASP A 210 -32.57 19.23 40.44
CA ASP A 210 -33.43 20.38 40.74
C ASP A 210 -32.64 21.64 41.16
N VAL A 211 -31.31 21.58 41.17
CA VAL A 211 -30.48 22.70 41.63
C VAL A 211 -30.33 23.77 40.54
N VAL A 212 -30.61 25.02 40.93
CA VAL A 212 -30.47 26.19 40.07
C VAL A 212 -29.13 26.87 40.31
N LEU A 213 -28.21 26.71 39.35
CA LEU A 213 -26.86 27.27 39.41
C LEU A 213 -26.81 28.67 38.78
N ASN A 214 -26.68 29.72 39.60
CA ASN A 214 -26.68 31.11 39.12
C ASN A 214 -25.25 31.61 38.87
N GLN A 215 -25.02 32.25 37.73
CA GLN A 215 -23.71 32.83 37.36
C GLN A 215 -23.26 33.97 38.28
N ASN A 216 -24.20 34.66 38.94
CA ASN A 216 -23.93 35.76 39.87
C ASN A 216 -23.68 35.30 41.31
N LYS A 217 -23.77 33.99 41.57
CA LYS A 217 -23.45 33.37 42.86
C LYS A 217 -22.15 32.59 42.73
N ASP A 218 -21.49 32.37 43.87
CA ASP A 218 -20.33 31.50 43.91
C ASP A 218 -20.69 30.09 43.44
N VAL A 219 -19.74 29.46 42.75
CA VAL A 219 -19.86 28.07 42.31
C VAL A 219 -19.86 27.18 43.54
N PRO A 220 -20.80 26.20 43.67
CA PRO A 220 -20.83 25.30 44.82
C PRO A 220 -19.48 24.59 45.03
N ASP A 221 -19.04 24.49 46.29
CA ASP A 221 -17.76 23.86 46.64
C ASP A 221 -17.70 22.40 46.16
N GLU A 222 -18.81 21.66 46.25
CA GLU A 222 -18.90 20.28 45.74
C GLU A 222 -18.61 20.18 44.23
N LEU A 223 -19.05 21.15 43.43
CA LEU A 223 -18.77 21.18 42.00
C LEU A 223 -17.27 21.44 41.76
N ILE A 224 -16.68 22.34 42.54
CA ILE A 224 -15.24 22.63 42.49
C ILE A 224 -14.43 21.38 42.82
N ASP A 225 -14.81 20.64 43.87
CA ASP A 225 -14.14 19.42 44.28
C ASP A 225 -14.17 18.33 43.19
N ILE A 226 -15.31 18.18 42.50
CA ILE A 226 -15.42 17.26 41.36
C ILE A 226 -14.52 17.73 40.20
N ALA A 227 -14.48 19.03 39.92
CA ALA A 227 -13.61 19.57 38.86
C ALA A 227 -12.12 19.35 39.17
N ASP A 228 -11.73 19.47 40.43
CA ASP A 228 -10.37 19.19 40.89
C ASP A 228 -10.00 17.73 40.77
N LYS A 229 -10.92 16.82 41.09
CA LYS A 229 -10.72 15.37 40.88
C LYS A 229 -10.36 15.07 39.42
N TYR A 230 -11.08 15.65 38.46
CA TYR A 230 -10.76 15.50 37.04
C TYR A 230 -9.45 16.19 36.65
N PHE A 231 -9.12 17.33 37.26
CA PHE A 231 -7.85 18.00 37.04
C PHE A 231 -6.65 17.16 37.52
N HIS A 232 -6.75 16.55 38.70
CA HIS A 232 -5.75 15.59 39.21
C HIS A 232 -5.60 14.38 38.30
N ARG A 233 -6.70 13.90 37.70
CA ARG A 233 -6.64 12.83 36.69
C ARG A 233 -5.84 13.28 35.47
N LEU A 234 -6.08 14.49 34.95
CA LEU A 234 -5.29 15.04 33.83
C LEU A 234 -3.81 15.23 34.17
N ILE A 235 -3.45 15.56 35.42
CA ILE A 235 -2.05 15.58 35.87
C ILE A 235 -1.46 14.18 35.80
N THR A 236 -2.17 13.17 36.33
CA THR A 236 -1.74 11.76 36.33
C THR A 236 -1.51 11.25 34.90
N LEU A 237 -2.34 11.67 33.95
CA LEU A 237 -2.22 11.35 32.52
C LEU A 237 -1.13 12.15 31.79
N GLY A 238 -0.41 13.04 32.48
CA GLY A 238 0.69 13.84 31.91
C GLY A 238 0.24 15.04 31.07
N HIS A 239 -1.04 15.44 31.11
CA HIS A 239 -1.57 16.52 30.29
C HIS A 239 -1.30 17.93 30.83
N THR A 240 -0.82 18.06 32.07
CA THR A 240 -0.46 19.33 32.69
C THR A 240 0.42 19.16 33.92
N ILE A 241 1.38 20.07 34.09
CA ILE A 241 2.22 20.23 35.29
C ILE A 241 1.94 21.62 35.94
N ARG A 242 0.93 22.35 35.43
CA ARG A 242 0.63 23.73 35.85
C ARG A 242 -0.13 23.77 37.18
N LYS A 243 -0.06 24.94 37.84
CA LYS A 243 -0.82 25.28 39.05
C LYS A 243 -2.33 25.05 38.84
N ARG A 244 -3.00 24.55 39.89
CA ARG A 244 -4.45 24.33 39.95
C ARG A 244 -5.21 25.55 39.40
N PRO A 245 -6.07 25.39 38.38
CA PRO A 245 -6.89 26.46 37.88
C PRO A 245 -7.94 26.84 38.93
N ASN A 246 -8.20 28.14 39.08
CA ASN A 246 -9.35 28.58 39.85
C ASN A 246 -10.60 28.39 38.97
N PHE A 247 -11.54 27.54 39.39
CA PHE A 247 -12.75 27.21 38.63
C PHE A 247 -13.89 28.23 38.80
N SER A 248 -13.87 29.08 39.83
CA SER A 248 -14.85 30.16 40.02
C SER A 248 -14.49 31.44 39.27
N SER A 249 -13.21 31.66 38.95
CA SER A 249 -12.81 32.83 38.17
C SER A 249 -13.20 32.71 36.69
N SER A 250 -13.67 33.79 36.06
CA SER A 250 -13.98 33.82 34.62
C SER A 250 -14.94 32.70 34.18
N LEU A 251 -15.94 32.40 35.00
CA LEU A 251 -16.93 31.35 34.75
C LEU A 251 -17.62 31.53 33.38
N GLU A 252 -18.03 32.76 33.05
CA GLU A 252 -18.69 33.08 31.78
C GLU A 252 -17.83 32.74 30.56
N LYS A 253 -16.52 33.02 30.63
CA LYS A 253 -15.57 32.65 29.58
C LYS A 253 -15.44 31.13 29.46
N THR A 254 -15.33 30.44 30.59
CA THR A 254 -15.23 28.96 30.64
C THR A 254 -16.46 28.30 30.02
N LEU A 255 -17.66 28.77 30.39
CA LEU A 255 -18.92 28.30 29.80
C LEU A 255 -19.01 28.62 28.30
N SER A 256 -18.49 29.77 27.85
CA SER A 256 -18.47 30.13 26.43
C SER A 256 -17.56 29.24 25.60
N GLU A 257 -16.39 28.86 26.13
CA GLU A 257 -15.48 27.90 25.47
C GLU A 257 -16.11 26.50 25.37
N ILE A 258 -16.81 26.04 26.41
CA ILE A 258 -17.56 24.77 26.39
C ILE A 258 -18.64 24.81 25.30
N ARG A 259 -19.44 25.89 25.27
CA ARG A 259 -20.51 26.09 24.28
C ARG A 259 -19.99 26.07 22.85
N ALA A 260 -18.89 26.77 22.58
CA ALA A 260 -18.26 26.79 21.25
C ALA A 260 -17.81 25.39 20.82
N ALA A 261 -17.14 24.63 21.71
CA ALA A 261 -16.74 23.26 21.39
C ALA A 261 -17.93 22.32 21.15
N LEU A 262 -19.04 22.50 21.88
CA LEU A 262 -20.26 21.75 21.66
C LEU A 262 -20.97 22.15 20.36
N ASP A 263 -20.90 23.42 19.94
CA ASP A 263 -21.46 23.87 18.67
C ASP A 263 -20.75 23.24 17.47
N ASP A 264 -19.42 23.15 17.52
CA ASP A 264 -18.62 22.51 16.47
C ASP A 264 -19.01 21.03 16.30
N ILE A 265 -19.32 20.33 17.40
CA ILE A 265 -19.71 18.91 17.40
C ILE A 265 -21.18 18.72 17.02
N MET A 266 -22.06 19.64 17.43
CA MET A 266 -23.53 19.51 17.33
C MET A 266 -24.16 20.41 16.25
N ALA A 267 -23.36 20.95 15.32
CA ALA A 267 -23.83 21.84 14.26
C ALA A 267 -25.02 21.29 13.47
N GLU A 268 -25.03 19.99 13.19
CA GLU A 268 -26.08 19.30 12.41
C GLU A 268 -27.19 18.69 13.28
N HIS A 269 -27.12 18.83 14.62
CA HIS A 269 -28.04 18.19 15.57
C HIS A 269 -28.55 19.19 16.62
N ALA A 270 -29.35 20.16 16.16
CA ALA A 270 -29.96 21.19 17.02
C ALA A 270 -30.77 20.61 18.19
N GLU A 271 -31.36 19.42 18.02
CA GLU A 271 -32.15 18.73 19.04
C GLU A 271 -31.33 18.32 20.28
N LEU A 272 -30.03 18.06 20.13
CA LEU A 272 -29.15 17.67 21.25
C LEU A 272 -28.68 18.89 22.07
N LYS A 273 -28.79 20.09 21.50
CA LYS A 273 -28.38 21.34 22.16
C LYS A 273 -29.24 21.65 23.38
N THR A 274 -30.47 21.16 23.46
CA THR A 274 -31.31 21.37 24.65
C THR A 274 -30.84 20.56 25.86
N LYS A 275 -30.08 19.47 25.64
CA LYS A 275 -29.65 18.52 26.67
C LYS A 275 -28.23 18.74 27.17
N TYR A 276 -27.28 18.95 26.25
CA TYR A 276 -25.85 18.97 26.60
C TYR A 276 -25.28 20.39 26.83
N TYR A 277 -26.06 21.42 26.51
CA TYR A 277 -25.57 22.78 26.37
C TYR A 277 -25.89 23.61 27.62
N PRO A 278 -24.88 24.20 28.29
CA PRO A 278 -25.14 25.11 29.40
C PRO A 278 -25.92 26.35 28.91
N PRO A 279 -27.07 26.72 29.51
CA PRO A 279 -27.89 27.84 29.05
C PRO A 279 -27.10 29.16 29.02
N LYS A 280 -27.24 29.96 27.95
CA LYS A 280 -26.65 31.31 27.87
C LYS A 280 -27.55 32.32 28.57
N ALA A 281 -26.98 33.15 29.43
CA ALA A 281 -27.69 34.32 29.97
C ALA A 281 -27.96 35.29 28.81
N HIS A 282 -29.23 35.52 28.48
CA HIS A 282 -29.62 36.53 27.49
C HIS A 282 -29.75 37.86 28.23
N GLY A 283 -28.90 38.83 27.87
CA GLY A 283 -28.93 40.16 28.44
C GLY A 283 -29.58 41.17 27.51
N GLU A 284 -30.76 41.66 27.88
CA GLU A 284 -31.09 43.08 27.89
C GLU A 284 -32.29 43.29 28.82
N GLY A 285 -32.06 43.93 29.97
CA GLY A 285 -33.11 44.49 30.81
C GLY A 285 -34.08 43.53 31.50
N SER A 286 -33.64 42.75 32.50
CA SER A 286 -34.45 42.53 33.71
C SER A 286 -33.61 41.81 34.75
N ARG A 287 -33.34 42.48 35.87
CA ARG A 287 -32.64 41.97 37.06
C ARG A 287 -33.43 40.87 37.80
N SER A 288 -34.27 40.09 37.09
CA SER A 288 -35.40 39.40 37.74
C SER A 288 -35.74 38.02 37.17
N LYS A 289 -34.91 37.39 36.32
CA LYS A 289 -35.11 35.97 35.99
C LYS A 289 -33.80 35.19 36.12
N ILE A 290 -33.90 34.14 36.92
CA ILE A 290 -32.82 33.29 37.40
C ILE A 290 -32.29 32.49 36.20
N HIS A 291 -31.19 32.95 35.60
CA HIS A 291 -30.53 32.23 34.51
C HIS A 291 -29.61 31.16 35.11
N SER A 292 -30.13 29.94 35.22
CA SER A 292 -29.35 28.77 35.62
C SER A 292 -28.36 28.40 34.51
N TYR A 293 -27.10 28.11 34.83
CA TYR A 293 -26.17 27.46 33.91
C TYR A 293 -26.14 25.93 34.06
N GLY A 294 -26.96 25.37 34.97
CA GLY A 294 -27.10 23.93 35.14
C GLY A 294 -27.66 23.24 33.89
N LEU A 295 -27.25 21.99 33.68
CA LEU A 295 -27.70 21.16 32.57
C LEU A 295 -29.04 20.51 32.95
N ALA A 296 -30.06 20.64 32.10
CA ALA A 296 -31.35 20.02 32.31
C ALA A 296 -31.40 18.62 31.67
N ASN A 297 -31.82 17.62 32.43
CA ASN A 297 -32.04 16.23 31.97
C ASN A 297 -30.80 15.50 31.42
N ILE A 298 -29.60 15.74 31.97
CA ILE A 298 -28.39 14.97 31.60
C ILE A 298 -28.11 13.87 32.64
N GLY A 299 -27.87 12.64 32.20
CA GLY A 299 -27.37 11.56 33.04
C GLY A 299 -26.00 11.07 32.59
N LEU A 300 -25.25 10.40 33.46
CA LEU A 300 -23.99 9.72 33.10
C LEU A 300 -24.21 8.65 32.03
N ILE A 301 -25.43 8.13 31.88
CA ILE A 301 -25.79 7.20 30.80
C ILE A 301 -25.66 7.86 29.42
N ASP A 302 -25.76 9.18 29.33
CA ASP A 302 -25.67 9.97 28.11
C ASP A 302 -24.24 10.37 27.74
N ILE A 303 -23.30 10.22 28.69
CA ILE A 303 -21.88 10.57 28.50
C ILE A 303 -20.99 9.34 28.67
N GLU A 304 -20.16 9.07 27.67
CA GLU A 304 -19.13 8.04 27.75
C GLU A 304 -17.79 8.71 28.09
N LEU A 305 -17.25 8.43 29.28
CA LEU A 305 -15.96 8.97 29.72
C LEU A 305 -14.85 7.93 29.52
N ILE A 306 -13.87 8.26 28.67
CA ILE A 306 -12.68 7.45 28.43
C ILE A 306 -11.52 8.02 29.27
N GLY A 307 -10.88 7.16 30.07
CA GLY A 307 -9.72 7.53 30.89
C GLY A 307 -10.05 8.02 32.31
N LYS A 308 -11.25 7.72 32.83
CA LYS A 308 -11.61 7.94 34.25
C LYS A 308 -10.59 7.32 35.20
#